data_AF-A0A0V0INB6-F1
#
_entry.id   AF-A0A0V0INB6-F1
#
_cell.length_a   1.000
_cell.length_b   1.000
_cell.length_c   1.000
_cell.angle_alpha   90.00
_cell.angle_beta   90.00
_cell.angle_gamma   90.00
#
_symmetry.space_group_name_H-M   'P 1'
#
loop_
_entity.id
_entity.type
_entity.pdbx_description
1 polymer ?
#
loop_
_entity_poly.entity_id
_entity_poly.type
_entity_poly.pdbx_seq_one_letter_code
_entity_poly.pdbx_strand_id
1 'polypeptide(L)'
;MEGKAEAVTMKPNNDELLSKQIMRQEAAATEKQEIQMQCDNTMKPNDDELLSKQRMKQEAVATEKEGIQMRCDDTITDQEMNKIELMRALVEKQDPSSKEVDDYSLRRFLRARDLDIEKSAAMFLKYLKWRQSFVQKGSISVSEIPNEIAQNKMFMQGEDKQGCPIAVVFGGRHIQNKLGGVEEFKRMTSFFSFPHLISHGLLLHGQ
;
A
#
# COMPACT_ATOMS: atom_id res chain seq x y z
N MET A 1 39.96 110.18 4.84
CA MET A 1 39.14 109.75 5.98
C MET A 1 38.32 108.55 5.53
N GLU A 2 37.92 107.74 6.50
CA GLU A 2 37.20 106.47 6.39
C GLU A 2 38.08 105.24 6.12
N GLY A 3 38.48 104.64 7.23
CA GLY A 3 39.11 103.32 7.27
C GLY A 3 38.13 102.26 6.78
N LYS A 4 38.59 101.42 5.85
CA LYS A 4 37.91 100.19 5.47
C LYS A 4 38.35 99.09 6.43
N ALA A 5 37.40 98.60 7.23
CA ALA A 5 37.53 97.38 8.00
C ALA A 5 37.80 96.21 7.04
N GLU A 6 38.92 95.54 7.27
CA GLU A 6 39.22 94.24 6.72
C GLU A 6 38.25 93.23 7.37
N ALA A 7 37.44 92.57 6.54
CA ALA A 7 36.57 91.50 7.00
C ALA A 7 37.45 90.31 7.42
N VAL A 8 37.52 90.06 8.73
CA VAL A 8 38.13 88.84 9.28
C VAL A 8 37.28 87.65 8.84
N THR A 9 37.65 87.02 7.72
CA THR A 9 37.15 85.69 7.38
C THR A 9 37.79 84.70 8.34
N MET A 10 37.07 84.33 9.39
CA MET A 10 37.46 83.20 10.23
C MET A 10 37.46 81.93 9.39
N LYS A 11 38.64 81.33 9.24
CA LYS A 11 38.79 80.01 8.64
C LYS A 11 38.03 79.00 9.53
N PRO A 12 37.26 78.06 8.97
CA PRO A 12 36.60 77.05 9.77
C PRO A 12 37.63 76.25 10.57
N ASN A 13 37.31 76.03 11.85
CA ASN A 13 38.16 75.33 12.80
C ASN A 13 38.24 73.84 12.39
N ASN A 14 39.43 73.24 12.42
CA ASN A 14 39.64 71.87 11.92
C ASN A 14 38.77 70.81 12.63
N ASP A 15 38.31 71.10 13.84
CA ASP A 15 37.41 70.23 14.61
C ASP A 15 35.98 70.18 14.03
N GLU A 16 35.50 71.26 13.42
CA GLU A 16 34.16 71.31 12.80
C GLU A 16 34.12 70.52 11.49
N LEU A 17 35.23 70.51 10.76
CA LEU A 17 35.38 69.71 9.55
C LEU A 17 35.47 68.21 9.86
N LEU A 18 36.16 67.86 10.96
CA LEU A 18 36.26 66.50 11.45
C LEU A 18 34.91 65.97 11.94
N SER A 19 34.13 66.79 12.66
CA SER A 19 32.76 66.43 13.07
C SER A 19 31.82 66.17 11.89
N LYS A 20 31.90 66.97 10.82
CA LYS A 20 31.07 66.76 9.60
C LYS A 20 31.50 65.52 8.82
N GLN A 21 32.80 65.19 8.83
CA GLN A 21 33.34 63.99 8.19
C GLN A 21 32.93 62.72 8.96
N ILE A 22 32.99 62.75 10.30
CA ILE A 22 32.57 61.63 11.16
C ILE A 22 31.07 61.36 11.02
N MET A 23 30.22 62.39 11.07
CA MET A 23 28.76 62.23 10.90
C MET A 23 28.39 61.67 9.51
N ARG A 24 29.13 62.04 8.45
CA ARG A 24 28.94 61.45 7.10
C ARG A 24 29.39 59.99 7.01
N GLN A 25 30.47 59.62 7.72
CA GLN A 25 30.94 58.23 7.75
C GLN A 25 30.03 57.33 8.60
N GLU A 26 29.48 57.86 9.70
CA GLU A 26 28.51 57.15 10.54
C GLU A 26 27.17 56.94 9.82
N ALA A 27 26.63 57.96 9.11
CA ALA A 27 25.42 57.81 8.31
C ALA A 27 25.57 56.77 7.17
N ALA A 28 26.74 56.74 6.50
CA ALA A 28 27.04 55.73 5.49
C ALA A 28 27.26 54.32 6.08
N ALA A 29 27.66 54.21 7.35
CA ALA A 29 27.78 52.95 8.06
C ALA A 29 26.41 52.40 8.52
N THR A 30 25.49 53.28 8.93
CA THR A 30 24.12 52.91 9.27
C THR A 30 23.34 52.44 8.04
N GLU A 31 23.47 53.11 6.89
CA GLU A 31 22.84 52.70 5.63
C GLU A 31 23.42 51.36 5.10
N LYS A 32 24.73 51.12 5.27
CA LYS A 32 25.34 49.81 4.96
C LYS A 32 24.92 48.71 5.94
N GLN A 33 24.73 49.01 7.22
CA GLN A 33 24.22 48.05 8.21
C GLN A 33 22.73 47.75 8.01
N GLU A 34 21.91 48.72 7.62
CA GLU A 34 20.51 48.50 7.26
C GLU A 34 20.40 47.65 5.99
N ILE A 35 21.20 47.90 4.94
CA ILE A 35 21.23 47.05 3.75
C ILE A 35 21.70 45.62 4.10
N GLN A 36 22.75 45.46 4.93
CA GLN A 36 23.26 44.15 5.36
C GLN A 36 22.22 43.37 6.19
N MET A 37 21.49 44.04 7.08
CA MET A 37 20.45 43.42 7.91
C MET A 37 19.19 43.07 7.09
N GLN A 38 18.95 43.76 5.98
CA GLN A 38 17.81 43.47 5.08
C GLN A 38 18.10 42.34 4.07
N CYS A 39 19.37 42.05 3.74
CA CYS A 39 19.72 40.91 2.88
C CYS A 39 19.89 39.57 3.60
N ASP A 40 20.04 39.53 4.93
CA ASP A 40 20.14 38.28 5.71
C ASP A 40 18.78 37.66 6.09
N ASN A 41 17.65 38.37 5.88
CA ASN A 41 16.29 37.87 6.14
C ASN A 41 15.54 37.32 4.91
N THR A 42 16.23 37.18 3.77
CA THR A 42 15.77 36.29 2.70
C THR A 42 16.61 35.03 2.72
N MET A 43 16.30 34.13 3.66
CA MET A 43 16.61 32.71 3.49
C MET A 43 15.92 32.26 2.20
N LYS A 44 16.66 32.29 1.09
CA LYS A 44 16.35 31.43 -0.04
C LYS A 44 16.39 30.01 0.51
N PRO A 45 15.31 29.22 0.39
CA PRO A 45 15.38 27.81 0.79
C PRO A 45 16.52 27.19 -0.01
N ASN A 46 17.45 26.52 0.70
CA ASN A 46 18.54 25.78 0.06
C ASN A 46 17.94 24.89 -1.02
N ASP A 47 18.56 24.82 -2.20
CA ASP A 47 18.02 24.00 -3.31
C ASP A 47 17.88 22.53 -2.89
N ASP A 48 18.68 22.05 -1.92
CA ASP A 48 18.54 20.75 -1.26
C ASP A 48 17.32 20.65 -0.33
N GLU A 49 16.93 21.75 0.32
CA GLU A 49 15.69 21.84 1.11
C GLU A 49 14.47 21.91 0.19
N LEU A 50 14.58 22.57 -0.97
CA LEU A 50 13.54 22.60 -1.99
C LEU A 50 13.38 21.23 -2.65
N LEU A 51 14.47 20.54 -2.98
CA LEU A 51 14.47 19.18 -3.52
C LEU A 51 13.96 18.17 -2.50
N SER A 52 14.35 18.29 -1.22
CA SER A 52 13.84 17.42 -0.15
C SER A 52 12.38 17.72 0.16
N LYS A 53 11.92 18.97 0.13
CA LYS A 53 10.49 19.31 0.24
C LYS A 53 9.70 18.88 -1.00
N GLN A 54 10.27 18.93 -2.20
CA GLN A 54 9.67 18.39 -3.42
C GLN A 54 9.62 16.87 -3.39
N ARG A 55 10.64 16.20 -2.88
CA ARG A 55 10.68 14.75 -2.69
C ARG A 55 9.69 14.30 -1.61
N MET A 56 9.60 15.01 -0.50
CA MET A 56 8.60 14.78 0.55
C MET A 56 7.18 15.09 0.05
N LYS A 57 6.99 16.10 -0.81
CA LYS A 57 5.70 16.37 -1.49
C LYS A 57 5.38 15.31 -2.55
N GLN A 58 6.35 14.81 -3.31
CA GLN A 58 6.13 13.74 -4.30
C GLN A 58 5.89 12.39 -3.61
N GLU A 59 6.55 12.13 -2.47
CA GLU A 59 6.31 10.97 -1.61
C GLU A 59 4.95 11.10 -0.90
N ALA A 60 4.56 12.28 -0.40
CA ALA A 60 3.23 12.53 0.16
C ALA A 60 2.10 12.47 -0.89
N VAL A 61 2.30 13.02 -2.09
CA VAL A 61 1.35 12.90 -3.22
C VAL A 61 1.32 11.47 -3.78
N ALA A 62 2.41 10.70 -3.69
CA ALA A 62 2.38 9.26 -3.93
C ALA A 62 1.67 8.49 -2.80
N THR A 63 1.60 9.05 -1.59
CA THR A 63 0.84 8.49 -0.46
C THR A 63 -0.64 8.90 -0.49
N GLU A 64 -0.98 9.94 -1.24
CA GLU A 64 -2.35 10.32 -1.65
C GLU A 64 -2.71 9.84 -3.06
N LYS A 65 -1.92 8.95 -3.66
CA LYS A 65 -2.54 7.98 -4.55
C LYS A 65 -3.48 7.24 -3.64
N GLU A 66 -4.78 7.49 -3.83
CA GLU A 66 -5.87 6.63 -3.36
C GLU A 66 -5.24 5.25 -3.22
N GLY A 67 -5.06 4.81 -1.97
CA GLY A 67 -4.68 3.43 -1.75
C GLY A 67 -5.61 2.69 -2.68
N ILE A 68 -5.05 1.90 -3.61
CA ILE A 68 -5.87 0.99 -4.39
C ILE A 68 -6.42 0.07 -3.31
N GLN A 69 -7.50 0.53 -2.70
CA GLN A 69 -8.33 -0.23 -1.84
C GLN A 69 -8.98 -1.12 -2.88
N MET A 70 -8.28 -2.21 -3.15
CA MET A 70 -8.87 -3.41 -3.66
C MET A 70 -9.84 -3.82 -2.57
N ARG A 71 -10.97 -3.11 -2.53
CA ARG A 71 -12.14 -3.48 -1.80
C ARG A 71 -12.65 -4.65 -2.59
N CYS A 72 -12.52 -5.83 -2.02
CA CYS A 72 -13.38 -6.93 -2.39
C CYS A 72 -14.79 -6.38 -2.17
N ASP A 73 -15.47 -5.93 -3.22
CA ASP A 73 -16.87 -5.56 -3.07
C ASP A 73 -17.65 -6.86 -2.85
N ASP A 74 -17.71 -7.25 -1.58
CA ASP A 74 -18.46 -8.42 -1.11
C ASP A 74 -19.96 -8.18 -1.25
N THR A 75 -20.39 -6.94 -1.52
CA THR A 75 -21.79 -6.63 -1.81
C THR A 75 -22.22 -7.33 -3.08
N ILE A 76 -23.16 -8.26 -2.98
CA ILE A 76 -23.76 -8.91 -4.15
C ILE A 76 -24.80 -7.95 -4.72
N THR A 77 -24.65 -7.59 -5.99
CA THR A 77 -25.61 -6.71 -6.67
C THR A 77 -26.90 -7.47 -6.99
N ASP A 78 -28.04 -6.76 -7.13
CA ASP A 78 -29.31 -7.39 -7.51
C ASP A 78 -29.22 -8.20 -8.82
N GLN A 79 -28.42 -7.70 -9.77
CA GLN A 79 -28.15 -8.38 -11.04
C GLN A 79 -27.34 -9.68 -10.83
N GLU A 80 -26.37 -9.69 -9.92
CA GLU A 80 -25.63 -10.89 -9.55
C GLU A 80 -26.53 -11.89 -8.79
N MET A 81 -27.39 -11.41 -7.88
CA MET A 81 -28.33 -12.26 -7.14
C MET A 81 -29.26 -13.03 -8.06
N ASN A 82 -29.88 -12.36 -9.04
CA ASN A 82 -30.74 -13.03 -10.02
C ASN A 82 -29.98 -14.13 -10.78
N LYS A 83 -28.72 -13.87 -11.17
CA LYS A 83 -27.88 -14.86 -11.85
C LYS A 83 -27.48 -16.02 -10.95
N ILE A 84 -27.24 -15.76 -9.67
CA ILE A 84 -26.95 -16.79 -8.65
C ILE A 84 -28.16 -17.72 -8.50
N GLU A 85 -29.37 -17.19 -8.40
CA GLU A 85 -30.60 -17.99 -8.31
C GLU A 85 -30.81 -18.87 -9.56
N LEU A 86 -30.62 -18.31 -10.75
CA LEU A 86 -30.72 -19.06 -12.00
C LEU A 86 -29.65 -20.16 -12.10
N MET A 87 -28.41 -19.85 -11.73
CA MET A 87 -27.32 -20.83 -11.69
C MET A 87 -27.62 -21.93 -10.67
N ARG A 88 -28.10 -21.58 -9.47
CA ARG A 88 -28.47 -22.52 -8.41
C ARG A 88 -29.52 -23.51 -8.90
N ALA A 89 -30.61 -23.02 -9.47
CA ALA A 89 -31.67 -23.88 -10.01
C ALA A 89 -31.15 -24.83 -11.10
N LEU A 90 -30.27 -24.35 -11.98
CA LEU A 90 -29.69 -25.15 -13.05
C LEU A 90 -28.72 -26.23 -12.54
N VAL A 91 -27.91 -25.91 -11.54
CA VAL A 91 -26.98 -26.86 -10.91
C VAL A 91 -27.76 -27.91 -10.12
N GLU A 92 -28.73 -27.51 -9.30
CA GLU A 92 -29.56 -28.43 -8.49
C GLU A 92 -30.36 -29.41 -9.35
N LYS A 93 -30.82 -28.97 -10.53
CA LYS A 93 -31.47 -29.84 -11.50
C LYS A 93 -30.54 -30.95 -12.02
N GLN A 94 -29.25 -30.67 -12.15
CA GLN A 94 -28.27 -31.62 -12.68
C GLN A 94 -27.65 -32.50 -11.58
N ASP A 95 -27.43 -31.92 -10.39
CA ASP A 95 -26.87 -32.60 -9.24
C ASP A 95 -27.60 -32.16 -7.96
N PRO A 96 -28.57 -32.97 -7.47
CA PRO A 96 -29.32 -32.65 -6.26
C PRO A 96 -28.47 -32.51 -4.99
N SER A 97 -27.20 -32.95 -5.00
CA SER A 97 -26.29 -32.78 -3.86
C SER A 97 -25.79 -31.34 -3.69
N SER A 98 -26.09 -30.44 -4.64
CA SER A 98 -25.64 -29.04 -4.62
C SER A 98 -26.54 -28.07 -3.84
N LYS A 99 -27.57 -28.55 -3.13
CA LYS A 99 -28.58 -27.70 -2.47
C LYS A 99 -28.02 -26.73 -1.44
N GLU A 100 -26.95 -27.11 -0.75
CA GLU A 100 -26.37 -26.34 0.36
C GLU A 100 -25.20 -25.43 -0.05
N VAL A 101 -25.07 -25.13 -1.34
CA VAL A 101 -23.98 -24.26 -1.82
C VAL A 101 -24.26 -22.81 -1.46
N ASP A 102 -23.28 -22.12 -0.91
CA ASP A 102 -23.37 -20.71 -0.54
C ASP A 102 -23.38 -19.74 -1.75
N ASP A 103 -24.07 -18.60 -1.64
CA ASP A 103 -24.24 -17.61 -2.72
C ASP A 103 -22.91 -16.98 -3.14
N TYR A 104 -22.02 -16.67 -2.19
CA TYR A 104 -20.69 -16.15 -2.51
C TYR A 104 -19.86 -17.18 -3.26
N SER A 105 -20.08 -18.47 -2.99
CA SER A 105 -19.44 -19.54 -3.73
C SER A 105 -19.90 -19.55 -5.19
N LEU A 106 -21.20 -19.51 -5.46
CA LEU A 106 -21.72 -19.45 -6.84
C LEU A 106 -21.26 -18.18 -7.57
N ARG A 107 -21.26 -17.04 -6.87
CA ARG A 107 -20.78 -15.75 -7.38
C ARG A 107 -19.33 -15.82 -7.89
N ARG A 108 -18.44 -16.52 -7.20
CA ARG A 108 -17.04 -16.70 -7.63
C ARG A 108 -16.95 -17.37 -9.01
N PHE A 109 -17.76 -18.39 -9.27
CA PHE A 109 -17.79 -19.08 -10.57
C PHE A 109 -18.42 -18.20 -11.66
N LEU A 110 -19.48 -17.46 -11.32
CA LEU A 110 -20.08 -16.47 -12.22
C LEU A 110 -19.06 -15.43 -12.67
N ARG A 111 -18.34 -14.81 -11.73
CA ARG A 111 -17.30 -13.81 -12.06
C ARG A 111 -16.17 -14.39 -12.90
N ALA A 112 -15.77 -15.64 -12.67
CA ALA A 112 -14.72 -16.32 -13.45
C ALA A 112 -15.12 -16.64 -14.90
N ARG A 113 -16.41 -16.47 -15.25
CA ARG A 113 -16.98 -16.77 -16.56
C ARG A 113 -17.87 -15.62 -17.06
N ASP A 114 -17.50 -14.38 -16.73
CA ASP A 114 -18.16 -13.16 -17.23
C ASP A 114 -19.68 -13.12 -16.97
N LEU A 115 -20.10 -13.71 -15.83
CA LEU A 115 -21.49 -13.83 -15.40
C LEU A 115 -22.37 -14.63 -16.40
N ASP A 116 -21.78 -15.56 -17.16
CA ASP A 116 -22.44 -16.52 -18.05
C ASP A 116 -22.93 -17.73 -17.25
N ILE A 117 -24.26 -17.91 -17.16
CA ILE A 117 -24.87 -18.91 -16.27
C ILE A 117 -24.48 -20.34 -16.67
N GLU A 118 -24.52 -20.66 -17.96
CA GLU A 118 -24.28 -22.03 -18.44
C GLU A 118 -22.81 -22.43 -18.28
N LYS A 119 -21.89 -21.55 -18.67
CA LYS A 119 -20.44 -21.82 -18.51
C LYS A 119 -20.05 -21.90 -17.04
N SER A 120 -20.63 -21.03 -16.20
CA SER A 120 -20.40 -21.04 -14.76
C SER A 120 -20.88 -22.32 -14.12
N ALA A 121 -22.10 -22.76 -14.44
CA ALA A 121 -22.65 -24.01 -13.93
C ALA A 121 -21.87 -25.23 -14.39
N ALA A 122 -21.47 -25.29 -15.67
CA ALA A 122 -20.63 -26.37 -16.17
C ALA A 122 -19.27 -26.42 -15.46
N MET A 123 -18.66 -25.27 -15.17
CA MET A 123 -17.43 -25.19 -14.38
C MET A 123 -17.66 -25.63 -12.93
N PHE A 124 -18.76 -25.20 -12.32
CA PHE A 124 -19.11 -25.52 -10.95
C PHE A 124 -19.38 -27.01 -10.75
N LEU A 125 -20.11 -27.66 -11.65
CA LEU A 125 -20.36 -29.10 -11.62
C LEU A 125 -19.07 -29.91 -11.78
N LYS A 126 -18.12 -29.45 -12.61
CA LYS A 126 -16.78 -30.06 -12.70
C LYS A 126 -16.02 -29.91 -11.38
N TYR A 127 -16.11 -28.73 -10.74
CA TYR A 127 -15.52 -28.50 -9.43
C TYR A 127 -16.13 -29.41 -8.35
N LEU A 128 -17.45 -29.59 -8.32
CA LEU A 128 -18.10 -30.50 -7.36
C LEU A 128 -17.62 -31.93 -7.51
N LYS A 129 -17.56 -32.46 -8.75
CA LYS A 129 -17.02 -33.80 -9.03
C LYS A 129 -15.56 -33.94 -8.61
N TRP A 130 -14.75 -32.91 -8.87
CA TRP A 130 -13.37 -32.88 -8.39
C TRP A 130 -13.30 -32.88 -6.86
N ARG A 131 -14.11 -32.07 -6.18
CA ARG A 131 -14.13 -31.98 -4.72
C ARG A 131 -14.54 -33.31 -4.08
N GLN A 132 -15.58 -33.96 -4.62
CA GLN A 132 -16.02 -35.28 -4.15
C GLN A 132 -14.96 -36.36 -4.34
N SER A 133 -14.20 -36.34 -5.45
CA SER A 133 -13.18 -37.36 -5.72
C SER A 133 -11.86 -37.10 -5.01
N PHE A 134 -11.43 -35.84 -4.93
CA PHE A 134 -10.12 -35.42 -4.40
C PHE A 134 -10.14 -35.06 -2.91
N VAL A 135 -11.27 -34.52 -2.41
CA VAL A 135 -11.44 -34.06 -1.01
C VAL A 135 -12.60 -34.82 -0.37
N GLN A 136 -12.53 -36.16 -0.38
CA GLN A 136 -13.60 -37.05 0.08
C GLN A 136 -14.02 -36.81 1.52
N LYS A 137 -13.06 -36.49 2.41
CA LYS A 137 -13.30 -36.24 3.83
C LYS A 137 -13.79 -34.81 4.13
N GLY A 138 -14.06 -34.00 3.10
CA GLY A 138 -14.44 -32.59 3.23
C GLY A 138 -13.28 -31.64 3.52
N SER A 139 -12.19 -32.14 4.11
CA SER A 139 -10.93 -31.43 4.32
C SER A 139 -9.74 -32.36 4.07
N ILE A 140 -8.56 -31.75 3.90
CA ILE A 140 -7.28 -32.45 3.83
C ILE A 140 -6.63 -32.30 5.21
N SER A 141 -6.12 -33.39 5.78
CA SER A 141 -5.43 -33.35 7.07
C SER A 141 -3.92 -33.17 6.88
N VAL A 142 -3.24 -32.63 7.90
CA VAL A 142 -1.77 -32.50 7.92
C VAL A 142 -1.08 -33.86 7.74
N SER A 143 -1.70 -34.94 8.20
CA SER A 143 -1.19 -36.31 8.05
C SER A 143 -1.16 -36.82 6.61
N GLU A 144 -1.90 -36.18 5.69
CA GLU A 144 -1.93 -36.53 4.27
C GLU A 144 -0.88 -35.79 3.44
N ILE A 145 -0.19 -34.82 4.05
CA ILE A 145 0.82 -33.95 3.45
C ILE A 145 2.09 -33.75 4.31
N PRO A 146 2.59 -34.79 5.03
CA PRO A 146 3.66 -34.62 6.01
C PRO A 146 4.98 -34.15 5.39
N ASN A 147 5.32 -34.60 4.18
CA ASN A 147 6.57 -34.25 3.51
C ASN A 147 6.54 -32.81 2.98
N GLU A 148 5.39 -32.38 2.47
CA GLU A 148 5.20 -31.02 1.97
C GLU A 148 5.20 -29.99 3.11
N ILE A 149 4.61 -30.34 4.26
CA ILE A 149 4.62 -29.51 5.47
C ILE A 149 6.04 -29.44 6.06
N ALA A 150 6.76 -30.57 6.12
CA ALA A 150 8.13 -30.62 6.65
C ALA A 150 9.12 -29.70 5.91
N GLN A 151 8.84 -29.33 4.65
CA GLN A 151 9.67 -28.39 3.89
C GLN A 151 9.54 -26.94 4.39
N ASN A 152 8.58 -26.62 5.26
CA ASN A 152 8.41 -25.30 5.88
C ASN A 152 8.47 -24.16 4.83
N LYS A 153 7.75 -24.34 3.73
CA LYS A 153 7.77 -23.45 2.57
C LYS A 153 6.53 -22.59 2.41
N MET A 154 5.46 -22.83 3.18
CA MET A 154 4.22 -22.06 3.12
C MET A 154 3.70 -21.82 4.54
N PHE A 155 3.30 -20.59 4.84
CA PHE A 155 2.83 -20.15 6.15
C PHE A 155 1.61 -19.26 6.01
N MET A 156 0.64 -19.40 6.92
CA MET A 156 -0.46 -18.44 7.08
C MET A 156 -0.07 -17.44 8.16
N GLN A 157 0.24 -16.19 7.79
CA GLN A 157 0.73 -15.15 8.71
C GLN A 157 -0.32 -14.08 8.99
N GLY A 158 -1.43 -14.49 9.57
CA GLY A 158 -2.51 -13.58 9.98
C GLY A 158 -3.30 -13.03 8.80
N GLU A 159 -3.81 -11.81 8.97
CA GLU A 159 -4.72 -11.14 8.06
C GLU A 159 -4.21 -9.73 7.71
N ASP A 160 -4.57 -9.23 6.54
CA ASP A 160 -4.29 -7.85 6.15
C ASP A 160 -5.21 -6.84 6.86
N LYS A 161 -5.08 -5.56 6.51
CA LYS A 161 -5.92 -4.48 7.09
C LYS A 161 -7.42 -4.63 6.79
N GLN A 162 -7.79 -5.49 5.83
CA GLN A 162 -9.15 -5.76 5.40
C GLN A 162 -9.66 -7.12 5.92
N GLY A 163 -8.89 -7.82 6.75
CA GLY A 163 -9.26 -9.15 7.26
C GLY A 163 -9.02 -10.28 6.26
N CYS A 164 -8.29 -10.04 5.15
CA CYS A 164 -7.96 -11.07 4.18
C CYS A 164 -6.76 -11.91 4.67
N PRO A 165 -6.86 -13.24 4.75
CA PRO A 165 -5.75 -14.10 5.18
C PRO A 165 -4.50 -13.94 4.29
N ILE A 166 -3.33 -13.81 4.92
CA ILE A 166 -2.04 -13.68 4.23
C ILE A 166 -1.32 -15.02 4.25
N ALA A 167 -0.99 -15.52 3.05
CA ALA A 167 -0.12 -16.68 2.87
C ALA A 167 1.27 -16.23 2.39
N VAL A 168 2.33 -16.65 3.10
CA VAL A 168 3.73 -16.41 2.75
C VAL A 168 4.35 -17.71 2.22
N VAL A 169 4.89 -17.67 1.01
CA VAL A 169 5.50 -18.84 0.35
C VAL A 169 6.98 -18.59 0.07
N PHE A 170 7.84 -19.48 0.55
CA PHE A 170 9.29 -19.47 0.30
C PHE A 170 9.62 -20.42 -0.84
N GLY A 171 9.60 -19.92 -2.08
CA GLY A 171 9.89 -20.72 -3.27
C GLY A 171 11.25 -21.42 -3.24
N GLY A 172 12.28 -20.79 -2.65
CA GLY A 172 13.62 -21.37 -2.50
C GLY A 172 13.71 -22.58 -1.57
N ARG A 173 12.66 -22.86 -0.77
CA ARG A 173 12.57 -24.07 0.08
C ARG A 173 11.85 -25.23 -0.62
N HIS A 174 11.39 -25.05 -1.85
CA HIS A 174 10.73 -26.11 -2.59
C HIS A 174 11.73 -27.19 -2.99
N ILE A 175 11.54 -28.39 -2.43
CA ILE A 175 12.27 -29.60 -2.81
C ILE A 175 11.24 -30.56 -3.44
N GLN A 176 11.53 -31.06 -4.63
CA GLN A 176 10.64 -32.03 -5.28
C GLN A 176 10.47 -33.26 -4.39
N ASN A 177 9.24 -33.51 -3.95
CA ASN A 177 8.91 -34.66 -3.14
C ASN A 177 8.91 -35.92 -4.01
N LYS A 178 9.86 -36.83 -3.76
CA LYS A 178 10.00 -38.09 -4.51
C LYS A 178 9.11 -39.22 -3.98
N LEU A 179 8.67 -39.15 -2.72
CA LEU A 179 7.87 -40.21 -2.08
C LEU A 179 6.38 -40.00 -2.31
N GLY A 180 5.84 -38.85 -1.91
CA GLY A 180 4.44 -38.50 -2.11
C GLY A 180 4.11 -37.92 -3.49
N GLY A 181 5.16 -37.56 -4.24
CA GLY A 181 5.04 -37.08 -5.61
C GLY A 181 4.19 -35.82 -5.74
N VAL A 182 3.67 -35.61 -6.94
CA VAL A 182 2.85 -34.43 -7.29
C VAL A 182 1.50 -34.45 -6.56
N GLU A 183 0.99 -35.61 -6.18
CA GLU A 183 -0.32 -35.72 -5.53
C GLU A 183 -0.31 -35.16 -4.11
N GLU A 184 0.77 -35.38 -3.35
CA GLU A 184 0.94 -34.74 -2.03
C GLU A 184 1.02 -33.21 -2.16
N PHE A 185 1.75 -32.71 -3.16
CA PHE A 185 1.85 -31.28 -3.44
C PHE A 185 0.49 -30.65 -3.82
N LYS A 186 -0.32 -31.33 -4.64
CA LYS A 186 -1.69 -30.89 -4.96
C LYS A 186 -2.57 -30.84 -3.71
N ARG A 187 -2.44 -31.82 -2.82
CA ARG A 187 -3.14 -31.83 -1.52
C ARG A 187 -2.69 -30.69 -0.63
N MET A 188 -1.40 -30.39 -0.55
CA MET A 188 -0.87 -29.24 0.21
C MET A 188 -1.46 -27.93 -0.32
N THR A 189 -1.46 -27.74 -1.64
CA THR A 189 -2.04 -26.54 -2.27
C THR A 189 -3.52 -26.40 -1.94
N SER A 190 -4.28 -27.50 -2.01
CA SER A 190 -5.70 -27.52 -1.66
C SER A 190 -5.90 -27.24 -0.16
N PHE A 191 -5.07 -27.82 0.72
CA PHE A 191 -5.12 -27.59 2.17
C PHE A 191 -5.04 -26.11 2.54
N PHE A 192 -4.10 -25.36 1.95
CA PHE A 192 -3.95 -23.93 2.23
C PHE A 192 -4.96 -23.04 1.48
N SER A 193 -5.57 -23.52 0.39
CA SER A 193 -6.52 -22.74 -0.41
C SER A 193 -7.92 -22.62 0.20
N PHE A 194 -8.25 -23.39 1.25
CA PHE A 194 -9.55 -23.33 1.93
C PHE A 194 -9.42 -22.74 3.35
N PRO A 195 -9.20 -21.42 3.48
CA PRO A 195 -8.89 -20.77 4.76
C PRO A 195 -10.06 -20.81 5.76
N HIS A 196 -11.31 -21.01 5.32
CA HIS A 196 -12.46 -21.10 6.22
C HIS A 196 -12.34 -22.24 7.26
N LEU A 197 -11.47 -23.23 7.01
CA LEU A 197 -11.18 -24.33 7.95
C LEU A 197 -9.93 -24.10 8.82
N ILE A 198 -9.13 -23.07 8.54
CA ILE A 198 -7.89 -22.79 9.29
C ILE A 198 -8.15 -21.85 10.48
N SER A 199 -9.21 -21.03 10.44
CA SER A 199 -9.58 -20.15 11.57
C SER A 199 -10.01 -20.89 12.85
N HIS A 200 -10.29 -22.20 12.77
CA HIS A 200 -10.48 -23.05 13.95
C HIS A 200 -9.25 -23.93 14.21
N GLY A 201 -8.20 -23.31 14.76
CA GLY A 201 -7.33 -24.00 15.72
C GLY A 201 -6.13 -24.79 15.18
N LEU A 202 -5.39 -24.28 14.19
CA LEU A 202 -4.01 -24.72 13.98
C LEU A 202 -3.04 -23.53 13.89
N LEU A 203 -2.85 -22.88 15.04
CA LEU A 203 -1.72 -22.01 15.29
C LEU A 203 -0.46 -22.90 15.35
N LEU A 204 0.16 -23.11 14.18
CA LEU A 204 1.53 -23.63 14.09
C LEU A 204 2.44 -22.58 14.72
N HIS A 205 2.53 -22.60 16.05
CA HIS A 205 3.55 -21.86 16.78
C HIS A 205 4.91 -22.36 16.34
N GLY A 206 5.74 -21.43 15.88
CA GLY A 206 7.11 -21.69 15.49
C GLY A 206 7.89 -22.33 16.61
N GLN A 207 8.65 -23.36 16.25
CA GLN A 207 9.90 -23.70 16.92
C GLN A 207 11.05 -22.99 16.20
#